data_AF-X1KVH1-F1
#
_entry.id   AF-X1KVH1-F1
#
_cell.length_a   1.000
_cell.length_b   1.000
_cell.length_c   1.000
_cell.angle_alpha   90.00
_cell.angle_beta   90.00
_cell.angle_gamma   90.00
#
_symmetry.space_group_name_H-M   'P 1'
#
loop_
_entity.id
_entity.type
_entity.pdbx_description
1 polymer ?
#
loop_
_entity_poly.entity_id
_entity_poly.type
_entity_poly.pdbx_seq_one_letter_code
_entity_poly.pdbx_strand_id
1 'polypeptide(L)'
;ELIAPLVDTDLSTLNRFYFVFCNLCDVPAFIARTGYTGERGFEISFENKYAVTIWNAFMKKGAGAAGLGARDSLRLEACYCLYSHELTNSITPIEAGLNWLVKPKEGIDFIGKEVLIRQKKEGTSRILVGLNLLDRGII
;
A
#
# COMPACT_ATOMS: atom_id res chain seq x y z
N GLU A 1 14.92 -12.04 2.18
CA GLU A 1 16.12 -12.42 2.96
C GLU A 1 15.87 -12.36 4.46
N LEU A 2 15.55 -11.20 5.06
CA LEU A 2 15.34 -11.08 6.52
C LEU A 2 14.21 -11.96 7.08
N ILE A 3 13.07 -12.04 6.37
CA ILE A 3 11.91 -12.83 6.81
C ILE A 3 12.03 -14.32 6.52
N ALA A 4 12.78 -14.71 5.48
CA ALA A 4 12.88 -16.08 5.01
C ALA A 4 13.29 -17.10 6.09
N PRO A 5 14.27 -16.83 6.97
CA PRO A 5 14.63 -17.76 8.04
C PRO A 5 13.67 -17.75 9.23
N LEU A 6 12.64 -16.90 9.22
CA LEU A 6 11.67 -16.76 10.31
C LEU A 6 10.32 -17.40 9.96
N VAL A 7 10.11 -17.80 8.70
CA VAL A 7 8.82 -18.29 8.20
C VAL A 7 8.95 -19.72 7.68
N ASP A 8 7.89 -20.51 7.83
CA ASP A 8 7.84 -21.92 7.39
C ASP A 8 7.45 -22.11 5.92
N THR A 9 7.28 -21.02 5.18
CA THR A 9 6.76 -21.00 3.80
C THR A 9 7.65 -20.19 2.87
N ASP A 10 7.88 -20.67 1.65
CA ASP A 10 8.65 -19.92 0.64
C ASP A 10 7.85 -18.74 0.06
N LEU A 11 8.08 -17.56 0.62
CA LEU A 11 7.47 -16.31 0.18
C LEU A 11 7.99 -15.78 -1.17
N SER A 12 9.05 -16.34 -1.74
CA SER A 12 9.59 -15.88 -3.03
C SER A 12 8.62 -16.12 -4.19
N THR A 13 7.81 -17.17 -4.06
CA THR A 13 6.79 -17.61 -5.02
C THR A 13 5.47 -16.81 -4.92
N LEU A 14 5.26 -16.09 -3.82
CA LEU A 14 4.01 -15.37 -3.57
C LEU A 14 3.91 -14.17 -4.50
N ASN A 15 2.90 -14.09 -5.36
CA ASN A 15 2.74 -12.96 -6.29
C ASN A 15 2.38 -11.65 -5.57
N ARG A 16 2.65 -10.50 -6.19
CA ARG A 16 2.23 -9.19 -5.67
C ARG A 16 0.70 -9.16 -5.56
N PHE A 17 0.17 -8.59 -4.47
CA PHE A 17 -1.25 -8.59 -4.11
C PHE A 17 -1.86 -9.97 -3.80
N TYR A 18 -1.02 -10.96 -3.49
CA TYR A 18 -1.45 -12.24 -2.91
C TYR A 18 -1.01 -12.32 -1.45
N PHE A 19 -1.59 -13.28 -0.72
CA PHE A 19 -1.30 -13.54 0.68
C PHE A 19 -1.22 -15.04 0.96
N VAL A 20 -0.70 -15.37 2.14
CA VAL A 20 -0.64 -16.74 2.67
C VAL A 20 -0.86 -16.73 4.19
N PHE A 21 -1.47 -17.80 4.70
CA PHE A 21 -1.46 -18.12 6.12
C PHE A 21 -0.32 -19.11 6.38
N CYS A 22 0.56 -18.79 7.32
CA CYS A 22 1.78 -19.54 7.59
C CYS A 22 2.21 -19.32 9.05
N ASN A 23 3.29 -19.97 9.49
CA ASN A 23 3.89 -19.67 10.78
C ASN A 23 5.11 -18.76 10.61
N LEU A 24 5.12 -17.64 11.34
CA LEU A 24 6.25 -16.73 11.48
C LEU A 24 6.75 -16.82 12.93
N CYS A 25 7.98 -17.26 13.15
CA CYS A 25 8.54 -17.53 14.48
C CYS A 25 7.64 -18.50 15.29
N ASP A 26 7.18 -19.57 14.65
CA ASP A 26 6.26 -20.58 15.21
C ASP A 26 4.89 -20.01 15.65
N VAL A 27 4.53 -18.82 15.15
CA VAL A 27 3.27 -18.14 15.43
C VAL A 27 2.41 -18.06 14.17
N PRO A 28 1.10 -18.41 14.24
CA PRO A 28 0.18 -18.19 13.13
C PRO A 28 0.17 -16.73 12.68
N ALA A 29 0.44 -16.52 11.40
CA ALA A 29 0.51 -15.20 10.78
C ALA A 29 -0.20 -15.19 9.42
N PHE A 30 -0.77 -14.04 9.10
CA PHE A 30 -1.20 -13.67 7.76
C PHE A 30 -0.10 -12.79 7.15
N ILE A 31 0.45 -13.21 6.02
CA ILE A 31 1.49 -12.47 5.31
C ILE A 31 1.00 -12.13 3.92
N ALA A 32 0.96 -10.84 3.59
CA ALA A 32 0.57 -10.34 2.27
C ALA A 32 1.73 -9.67 1.56
N ARG A 33 1.94 -10.00 0.27
CA ARG A 33 2.96 -9.34 -0.56
C ARG A 33 2.41 -8.02 -1.12
N THR A 34 2.37 -7.05 -0.23
CA THR A 34 1.92 -5.68 -0.45
C THR A 34 2.73 -4.75 0.46
N GLY A 35 2.47 -3.44 0.37
CA GLY A 35 3.09 -2.44 1.22
C GLY A 35 2.86 -1.03 0.67
N TYR A 36 3.06 -0.05 1.54
CA TYR A 36 2.72 1.35 1.25
C TYR A 36 3.93 2.24 0.97
N THR A 37 5.13 1.67 0.83
CA THR A 37 6.37 2.43 0.56
C THR A 37 6.82 2.36 -0.90
N GLY A 38 6.13 1.59 -1.75
CA GLY A 38 6.58 1.30 -3.13
C GLY A 38 7.65 0.21 -3.24
N GLU A 39 8.29 -0.13 -2.11
CA GLU A 39 9.37 -1.11 -2.05
C GLU A 39 8.91 -2.57 -2.03
N ARG A 40 9.86 -3.47 -2.29
CA ARG A 40 9.64 -4.91 -2.10
C ARG A 40 9.50 -5.23 -0.61
N GLY A 41 8.39 -5.84 -0.22
CA GLY A 41 8.16 -6.20 1.17
C GLY A 41 6.88 -7.01 1.37
N PHE A 42 6.53 -7.16 2.64
CA PHE A 42 5.33 -7.85 3.08
C PHE A 42 4.67 -7.06 4.21
N GLU A 43 3.35 -7.14 4.27
CA GLU A 43 2.57 -6.80 5.45
C GLU A 43 2.33 -8.07 6.27
N ILE A 44 2.55 -7.98 7.58
CA ILE A 44 2.52 -9.12 8.50
C ILE A 44 1.51 -8.83 9.59
N SER A 45 0.51 -9.70 9.73
CA SER A 45 -0.53 -9.62 10.76
C SER A 45 -0.53 -10.90 11.60
N PHE A 46 -0.56 -10.74 12.92
CA PHE A 46 -0.55 -11.83 13.91
C PHE A 46 -1.19 -11.34 15.21
N GLU A 47 -1.44 -12.25 16.17
CA GLU A 47 -2.01 -11.86 17.46
C GLU A 47 -1.07 -10.95 18.28
N ASN A 48 -1.63 -9.90 18.88
CA ASN A 48 -0.86 -8.86 19.60
C ASN A 48 0.10 -9.39 20.67
N LYS A 49 -0.26 -10.50 21.35
CA LYS A 49 0.58 -11.13 22.38
C LYS A 49 1.97 -11.54 21.87
N TYR A 50 2.16 -11.70 20.56
CA TYR A 50 3.43 -12.07 19.94
C TYR A 50 4.23 -10.88 19.40
N ALA A 51 3.72 -9.65 19.50
CA ALA A 51 4.33 -8.48 18.87
C ALA A 51 5.78 -8.24 19.30
N VAL A 52 6.06 -8.29 20.61
CA VAL A 52 7.42 -8.10 21.13
C VAL A 52 8.36 -9.20 20.65
N THR A 53 7.90 -10.45 20.63
CA THR A 53 8.68 -11.61 20.19
C THR A 53 9.07 -11.48 18.72
N ILE A 54 8.08 -11.20 17.85
CA ILE A 54 8.30 -11.09 16.40
C ILE A 54 9.15 -9.86 16.08
N TRP A 55 8.88 -8.71 16.71
CA TRP A 55 9.69 -7.51 16.54
C TRP A 55 11.17 -7.78 16.88
N ASN A 56 11.43 -8.37 18.04
CA ASN A 56 12.80 -8.69 18.47
C ASN A 56 13.48 -9.71 17.54
N ALA A 57 12.73 -10.65 16.95
CA ALA A 57 13.28 -11.58 15.96
C ALA A 57 13.80 -10.86 14.72
N PHE A 58 13.05 -9.87 14.19
CA PHE A 58 13.52 -9.03 13.07
C PHE A 58 14.71 -8.15 13.44
N MET A 59 14.68 -7.51 14.61
CA MET A 59 15.80 -6.66 15.06
C MET A 59 17.10 -7.48 15.22
N LYS A 60 17.03 -8.70 15.74
CA LYS A 60 18.18 -9.62 15.83
C LYS A 60 18.73 -10.03 14.46
N LYS A 61 17.92 -9.97 13.41
CA LYS A 61 18.35 -10.20 12.02
C LYS A 61 18.92 -8.94 11.35
N GLY A 62 19.00 -7.82 12.06
CA GLY A 62 19.54 -6.56 11.54
C GLY A 62 18.51 -5.70 10.80
N ALA A 63 17.21 -5.91 11.03
CA ALA A 63 16.19 -5.00 10.51
C ALA A 63 16.37 -3.59 11.11
N GLY A 64 16.20 -2.56 10.28
CA GLY A 64 16.13 -1.16 10.71
C GLY A 64 14.70 -0.75 11.02
N ALA A 65 14.48 -0.07 12.14
CA ALA A 65 13.18 0.51 12.47
C ALA A 65 12.94 1.80 11.66
N ALA A 66 11.73 1.95 11.14
CA ALA A 66 11.31 3.16 10.42
C ALA A 66 9.97 3.66 10.97
N GLY A 67 9.84 4.99 11.06
CA GLY A 67 8.64 5.66 11.54
C GLY A 67 7.74 6.15 10.40
N LEU A 68 6.65 6.84 10.77
CA LEU A 68 5.67 7.37 9.82
C LEU A 68 6.24 8.38 8.84
N GLY A 69 7.19 9.23 9.26
CA GLY A 69 7.79 10.22 8.36
C GLY A 69 8.53 9.59 7.16
N ALA A 70 9.27 8.50 7.40
CA ALA A 70 9.92 7.77 6.31
C ALA A 70 8.90 7.14 5.36
N ARG A 71 7.83 6.54 5.91
CA ARG A 71 6.72 6.00 5.10
C ARG A 71 6.06 7.08 4.25
N ASP A 72 5.80 8.26 4.83
CA ASP A 72 5.09 9.34 4.16
C ASP A 72 5.91 9.96 3.01
N SER A 73 7.25 9.93 3.11
CA SER A 73 8.15 10.26 1.99
C SER A 73 8.09 9.19 0.90
N LEU A 74 8.31 7.92 1.27
CA LEU A 74 8.40 6.83 0.30
C LEU A 74 7.09 6.58 -0.45
N ARG A 75 5.94 6.70 0.24
CA ARG A 75 4.62 6.58 -0.41
C ARG A 75 4.40 7.68 -1.43
N LEU A 76 4.91 8.88 -1.17
CA LEU A 76 4.78 10.02 -2.08
C LEU A 76 5.64 9.81 -3.32
N GLU A 77 6.89 9.36 -3.14
CA GLU A 77 7.79 8.98 -4.24
C GLU A 77 7.21 7.83 -5.10
N ALA A 78 6.48 6.90 -4.47
CA ALA A 78 5.76 5.82 -5.15
C ALA A 78 4.40 6.24 -5.75
N CYS A 79 4.02 7.52 -5.63
CA CYS A 79 2.73 8.07 -6.08
C CYS A 79 1.49 7.39 -5.46
N TYR A 80 1.58 6.96 -4.21
CA TYR A 80 0.45 6.39 -3.47
C TYR A 80 -0.38 7.47 -2.77
N CYS A 81 -1.69 7.44 -3.05
CA CYS A 81 -2.67 8.37 -2.49
C CYS A 81 -2.93 8.08 -1.01
N LEU A 82 -2.85 9.13 -0.18
CA LEU A 82 -3.27 9.11 1.22
C LEU A 82 -4.66 9.74 1.35
N TYR A 83 -5.57 9.05 2.04
CA TYR A 83 -6.89 9.61 2.32
C TYR A 83 -6.76 10.85 3.21
N SER A 84 -7.60 11.86 2.95
CA SER A 84 -7.50 13.24 3.45
C SER A 84 -6.51 14.15 2.72
N HIS A 85 -5.69 13.62 1.80
CA HIS A 85 -4.77 14.40 0.96
C HIS A 85 -5.15 14.31 -0.51
N GLU A 86 -4.81 13.20 -1.17
CA GLU A 86 -5.09 12.99 -2.59
C GLU A 86 -6.47 12.36 -2.84
N LEU A 87 -7.08 11.80 -1.79
CA LEU A 87 -8.43 11.22 -1.82
C LEU A 87 -9.25 11.74 -0.65
N THR A 88 -10.46 12.22 -0.94
CA THR A 88 -11.43 12.65 0.07
C THR A 88 -12.84 12.41 -0.45
N ASN A 89 -13.86 12.68 0.36
CA ASN A 89 -15.24 12.69 -0.13
C ASN A 89 -15.50 13.73 -1.23
N SER A 90 -14.58 14.70 -1.39
CA SER A 90 -14.65 15.74 -2.42
C SER A 90 -13.72 15.48 -3.60
N ILE A 91 -12.79 14.52 -3.55
CA ILE A 91 -11.82 14.23 -4.62
C ILE A 91 -12.07 12.81 -5.13
N THR A 92 -12.43 12.67 -6.40
CA THR A 92 -12.78 11.35 -6.96
C THR A 92 -11.54 10.54 -7.30
N PRO A 93 -11.64 9.19 -7.37
CA PRO A 93 -10.57 8.35 -7.88
C PRO A 93 -10.07 8.73 -9.28
N ILE A 94 -10.92 9.32 -10.13
CA ILE A 94 -10.52 9.75 -11.48
C ILE A 94 -9.65 11.00 -11.41
N GLU A 95 -10.05 11.97 -10.58
CA GLU A 95 -9.24 13.18 -10.30
C GLU A 95 -7.89 12.82 -9.68
N ALA A 96 -7.84 11.80 -8.82
CA ALA A 96 -6.63 11.30 -8.18
C ALA A 96 -5.75 10.42 -9.10
N GLY A 97 -6.07 10.28 -10.39
CA GLY A 97 -5.30 9.47 -11.34
C GLY A 97 -5.49 7.94 -11.19
N LEU A 98 -6.40 7.48 -10.34
CA LEU A 98 -6.68 6.07 -10.06
C LEU A 98 -7.69 5.44 -11.03
N ASN A 99 -7.66 5.89 -12.29
CA ASN A 99 -8.53 5.40 -13.38
C ASN A 99 -8.53 3.87 -13.52
N TRP A 100 -7.39 3.24 -13.24
CA TRP A 100 -7.17 1.80 -13.34
C TRP A 100 -7.93 0.97 -12.29
N LEU A 101 -8.35 1.58 -11.17
CA LEU A 101 -9.14 0.93 -10.12
C LEU A 101 -10.64 0.93 -10.43
N VAL A 102 -11.14 1.88 -11.22
CA VAL A 102 -12.56 2.00 -11.54
C VAL A 102 -12.89 1.13 -12.75
N LYS A 103 -13.52 -0.03 -12.52
CA LYS A 103 -13.83 -1.01 -13.56
C LYS A 103 -15.35 -1.15 -13.74
N PRO A 104 -15.96 -0.63 -14.83
CA PRO A 104 -17.32 -0.99 -15.19
C PRO A 104 -17.36 -2.49 -15.49
N LYS A 105 -18.30 -3.20 -14.86
CA LYS A 105 -18.65 -4.57 -15.21
C LYS A 105 -20.14 -4.63 -15.48
N GLU A 106 -20.51 -5.37 -16.51
CA GLU A 106 -21.91 -5.61 -16.84
C GLU A 106 -22.61 -6.29 -15.67
N GLY A 107 -23.85 -5.89 -15.39
CA GLY A 107 -24.65 -6.41 -14.28
C GLY A 107 -24.19 -6.00 -12.87
N ILE A 108 -23.10 -5.23 -12.72
CA ILE A 108 -22.62 -4.77 -11.41
C ILE A 108 -22.83 -3.26 -11.29
N ASP A 109 -23.61 -2.86 -10.30
CA ASP A 109 -23.76 -1.47 -9.90
C ASP A 109 -22.94 -1.15 -8.64
N PHE A 110 -22.52 0.11 -8.50
CA PHE A 110 -21.77 0.58 -7.35
C PHE A 110 -21.97 2.07 -7.10
N ILE A 111 -21.77 2.49 -5.85
CA ILE A 111 -21.96 3.88 -5.43
C ILE A 111 -21.03 4.79 -6.23
N GLY A 112 -21.60 5.82 -6.85
CA GLY A 112 -20.86 6.80 -7.66
C GLY A 112 -20.54 6.36 -9.09
N LYS A 113 -21.05 5.21 -9.56
CA LYS A 113 -20.78 4.67 -10.91
C LYS A 113 -21.00 5.68 -12.02
N GLU A 114 -22.17 6.34 -12.06
CA GLU A 114 -22.50 7.30 -13.13
C GLU A 114 -21.46 8.41 -13.24
N VAL A 115 -21.12 9.04 -12.11
CA VAL A 115 -20.14 10.13 -12.05
C VAL A 115 -18.76 9.64 -12.49
N LEU A 116 -18.31 8.48 -12.00
CA LEU A 116 -16.99 7.95 -12.31
C LEU A 116 -16.86 7.51 -13.77
N ILE A 117 -17.91 6.93 -14.37
CA ILE A 117 -17.91 6.54 -15.78
C ILE A 117 -17.92 7.78 -16.68
N ARG A 118 -18.71 8.81 -16.33
CA ARG A 118 -18.69 10.09 -17.04
C ARG A 118 -17.29 10.71 -16.99
N GLN A 119 -16.68 10.81 -15.80
CA GLN A 119 -15.33 11.35 -15.63
C GLN A 119 -14.26 10.58 -16.41
N LYS A 120 -14.37 9.24 -16.51
CA LYS A 120 -13.45 8.45 -17.34
C LYS A 120 -13.57 8.73 -18.84
N LYS A 121 -14.79 9.05 -19.30
CA LYS A 121 -15.06 9.31 -20.73
C LYS A 121 -14.75 10.75 -21.12
N GLU A 122 -15.12 11.70 -20.28
CA GLU A 122 -15.12 13.13 -20.60
C GLU A 122 -13.94 13.88 -19.98
N GLY A 123 -13.24 13.26 -19.04
CA GLY A 123 -12.20 13.90 -18.24
C GLY A 123 -12.76 14.58 -16.99
N THR A 124 -11.89 15.28 -16.28
CA THR A 124 -12.17 16.00 -15.02
C THR A 124 -11.68 17.44 -15.12
N SER A 125 -12.27 18.34 -14.34
CA SER A 125 -11.85 19.76 -14.31
C SER A 125 -10.54 19.99 -13.57
N ARG A 126 -10.06 18.99 -12.81
CA ARG A 126 -8.79 19.00 -12.11
C ARG A 126 -8.21 17.58 -12.05
N ILE A 127 -6.89 17.50 -12.03
CA ILE A 127 -6.14 16.24 -11.93
C ILE A 127 -5.05 16.37 -10.89
N LEU A 128 -4.71 15.26 -10.24
CA LEU A 128 -3.54 15.15 -9.39
C LEU A 128 -2.27 15.10 -10.24
N VAL A 129 -1.28 15.93 -9.91
CA VAL A 129 0.03 15.95 -10.54
C VAL A 129 1.14 15.91 -9.49
N GLY A 130 2.25 15.24 -9.82
CA GLY A 130 3.47 15.31 -9.02
C GLY A 130 4.30 16.53 -9.41
N LEU A 131 4.84 17.23 -8.42
CA LEU A 131 5.73 18.38 -8.62
C LEU A 131 7.12 18.04 -8.09
N ASN A 132 8.15 18.35 -8.87
CA ASN A 132 9.55 18.26 -8.42
C ASN A 132 10.12 19.67 -8.28
N LEU A 133 10.66 19.99 -7.10
CA LEU A 133 11.33 21.26 -6.85
C LEU A 133 12.74 21.23 -7.45
N LEU A 134 13.08 22.25 -8.23
CA LEU A 134 14.41 22.38 -8.84
C LEU A 134 15.47 22.85 -7.84
N ASP A 135 15.04 23.62 -6.84
CA ASP A 135 15.87 24.20 -5.79
C ASP A 135 15.23 23.97 -4.42
N ARG A 136 15.97 24.33 -3.35
CA ARG A 136 15.45 24.24 -1.98
C ARG A 136 14.21 25.12 -1.81
N GLY A 137 13.10 24.54 -1.36
CA GLY A 137 11.85 25.25 -1.11
C GLY A 137 10.87 24.42 -0.28
N ILE A 138 9.79 25.06 0.16
CA ILE A 138 8.64 24.44 0.84
C ILE A 138 7.39 24.75 -0.01
N ILE A 139 6.57 23.74 -0.29
CA ILE A 139 5.25 23.86 -0.95
C ILE A 139 4.18 23.65 0.12
#